data_AF-A0A8J4A8D4-F1
#
_entry.id   AF-A0A8J4A8D4-F1
#
_cell.length_a   1.000
_cell.length_b   1.000
_cell.length_c   1.000
_cell.angle_alpha   90.00
_cell.angle_beta   90.00
_cell.angle_gamma   90.00
#
_symmetry.space_group_name_H-M   'P 1'
#
loop_
_entity.id
_entity.type
_entity.pdbx_description
1 polymer ?
#
loop_
_entity_poly.entity_id
_entity_poly.type
_entity_poly.pdbx_seq_one_letter_code
_entity_poly.pdbx_strand_id
1 'polypeptide(L)' 'MDWVGWHEQYGRPESALARRLVAIQGQLRTALDESPAGPLRVLSLCAGQGDDLLGVLAGHPRRSDV' A
#
# COMPACT_ATOMS: atom_id res chain seq x y z
N MET A 1 2.57 24.99 2.39
CA MET A 1 1.77 23.87 1.86
C MET A 1 1.01 23.27 3.03
N ASP A 2 -0.30 23.09 2.91
CA ASP A 2 -1.08 22.39 3.94
C ASP A 2 -0.88 20.88 3.78
N TRP A 3 0.14 20.35 4.44
CA TRP A 3 0.45 18.92 4.41
C TRP A 3 -0.66 18.08 5.03
N VAL A 4 -1.29 18.58 6.10
CA VAL A 4 -2.37 17.89 6.81
C VAL A 4 -3.60 17.78 5.91
N GLY A 5 -4.06 18.89 5.32
CA GLY A 5 -5.21 18.89 4.42
C GLY A 5 -4.99 18.12 3.12
N TRP A 6 -3.75 18.00 2.64
CA TRP A 6 -3.39 17.05 1.58
C TRP A 6 -3.55 15.61 2.06
N HIS A 7 -2.98 15.28 3.23
CA HIS A 7 -2.94 13.93 3.76
C HIS A 7 -4.33 13.38 4.10
N GLU A 8 -5.21 14.20 4.67
CA GLU A 8 -6.60 13.84 5.00
C GLU A 8 -7.39 13.33 3.78
N GLN A 9 -7.00 13.69 2.56
CA GLN A 9 -7.68 13.22 1.36
C GLN A 9 -7.57 11.70 1.19
N TYR A 10 -6.53 11.05 1.73
CA TYR A 10 -6.44 9.58 1.72
C TYR A 10 -7.60 8.91 2.46
N GLY A 11 -8.14 9.55 3.51
CA GLY A 11 -9.29 9.06 4.27
C GLY A 11 -10.65 9.37 3.61
N ARG A 12 -10.69 10.09 2.49
CA ARG A 12 -11.92 10.49 1.80
C ARG A 12 -12.13 9.57 0.58
N PRO A 13 -13.12 8.65 0.59
CA PRO A 13 -13.27 7.63 -0.46
C PRO A 13 -13.36 8.18 -1.88
N GLU A 14 -14.00 9.34 -2.05
CA GLU A 14 -14.18 10.00 -3.34
C GLU A 14 -12.97 10.81 -3.82
N SER A 15 -11.89 10.88 -3.03
CA SER A 15 -10.70 11.64 -3.42
C SER A 15 -9.88 10.90 -4.47
N ALA A 16 -9.15 11.67 -5.27
CA ALA A 16 -8.19 11.09 -6.21
C ALA A 16 -7.06 10.32 -5.50
N LEU A 17 -6.66 10.73 -4.29
CA LEU A 17 -5.62 10.05 -3.52
C LEU A 17 -6.10 8.71 -2.97
N ALA A 18 -7.34 8.61 -2.50
CA ALA A 18 -7.94 7.36 -2.06
C ALA A 18 -8.08 6.37 -3.22
N ARG A 19 -8.57 6.81 -4.39
CA ARG A 19 -8.62 5.97 -5.60
C ARG A 19 -7.23 5.52 -6.05
N ARG A 20 -6.25 6.41 -6.01
CA ARG A 20 -4.84 6.06 -6.31
C ARG A 20 -4.30 5.02 -5.34
N LEU A 21 -4.56 5.16 -4.04
CA LEU A 21 -4.14 4.19 -3.04
C LEU A 21 -4.71 2.80 -3.34
N VAL A 22 -6.01 2.69 -3.65
CA VAL A 22 -6.64 1.41 -4.03
C VAL A 22 -5.96 0.79 -5.25
N ALA A 23 -5.64 1.60 -6.27
CA ALA A 23 -4.95 1.12 -7.47
C ALA A 23 -3.54 0.58 -7.14
N ILE A 24 -2.76 1.31 -6.32
CA ILE A 24 -1.43 0.88 -5.89
C ILE A 24 -1.50 -0.40 -5.06
N GLN A 25 -2.44 -0.47 -4.10
CA GLN A 25 -2.68 -1.68 -3.30
C GLN A 25 -3.05 -2.88 -4.19
N GLY A 26 -3.78 -2.65 -5.30
CA GLY A 26 -4.04 -3.67 -6.31
C GLY A 26 -2.77 -4.22 -6.96
N GLN A 27 -1.86 -3.32 -7.38
CA GLN A 27 -0.58 -3.72 -7.96
C GLN A 27 0.31 -4.47 -6.96
N LEU A 28 0.34 -4.03 -5.70
CA LEU A 28 1.10 -4.70 -4.65
C LEU A 28 0.56 -6.11 -4.35
N ARG A 29 -0.76 -6.31 -4.34
CA ARG A 29 -1.37 -7.65 -4.22
C ARG A 29 -0.91 -8.56 -5.35
N THR A 30 -1.05 -8.12 -6.59
CA THR A 30 -0.58 -8.89 -7.75
C THR A 30 0.90 -9.23 -7.66
N ALA A 31 1.75 -8.26 -7.30
CA ALA A 31 3.18 -8.50 -7.17
C ALA A 31 3.53 -9.53 -6.07
N LEU A 32 2.80 -9.53 -4.94
CA LEU A 32 2.98 -10.52 -3.87
C LEU A 32 2.51 -11.91 -4.31
N ASP A 33 1.36 -12.00 -4.98
CA ASP A 33 0.80 -13.25 -5.50
C ASP A 33 1.72 -13.91 -6.54
N GLU A 34 2.38 -13.11 -7.39
CA GLU A 34 3.28 -13.58 -8.45
C GLU A 34 4.72 -13.81 -7.97
N SER A 35 5.07 -13.36 -6.76
CA SER A 35 6.42 -13.52 -6.22
C SER A 35 6.75 -14.99 -5.93
N PRO A 36 8.01 -15.43 -6.09
CA PRO A 36 8.43 -16.78 -5.71
C PRO A 36 8.10 -17.11 -4.25
N ALA A 37 7.89 -18.40 -3.97
CA ALA A 37 7.68 -18.88 -2.62
C ALA A 37 8.91 -18.63 -1.74
N GLY A 38 8.66 -18.34 -0.45
CA GLY A 38 9.70 -18.08 0.54
C GLY A 38 9.83 -16.60 0.91
N PRO A 39 10.84 -16.25 1.73
CA PRO A 39 10.99 -14.91 2.29
C PRO A 39 11.19 -13.84 1.22
N LEU A 40 10.46 -12.74 1.37
CA LEU A 40 10.55 -11.53 0.56
C LEU A 40 11.16 -10.41 1.40
N ARG A 41 11.89 -9.51 0.76
CA ARG A 41 12.38 -8.28 1.39
C ARG A 41 11.94 -7.10 0.54
N VAL A 42 11.24 -6.16 1.15
CA VAL A 42 10.72 -4.97 0.47
C VAL A 42 11.44 -3.72 0.98
N LEU A 43 11.89 -2.88 0.06
CA LEU A 43 12.37 -1.54 0.33
C LEU A 43 11.35 -0.54 -0.22
N SER A 44 10.66 0.18 0.66
CA SER A 44 9.74 1.24 0.26
C SER A 44 10.37 2.61 0.51
N LEU A 45 10.65 3.35 -0.57
CA LEU A 45 11.24 4.68 -0.51
C LEU A 45 10.14 5.74 -0.46
N CYS A 46 10.26 6.69 0.46
CA CYS A 46 9.27 7.75 0.67
C CYS A 46 7.86 7.21 0.98
N ALA A 47 7.80 6.14 1.79
CA ALA A 47 6.56 5.38 2.06
C ALA A 47 5.44 6.20 2.73
N GLY A 48 5.74 7.37 3.31
CA GLY A 48 4.78 8.11 4.12
C GLY A 48 4.27 7.24 5.27
N GLN A 49 2.95 7.15 5.43
CA GLN A 49 2.32 6.28 6.44
C GLN A 49 2.31 4.78 6.08
N GLY A 50 2.73 4.42 4.87
CA GLY A 50 2.86 3.02 4.45
C GLY A 50 1.55 2.28 4.18
N ASP A 51 0.42 2.98 4.03
CA ASP A 51 -0.90 2.36 3.78
C ASP A 51 -0.96 1.56 2.48
N ASP A 52 -0.06 1.82 1.53
CA ASP A 52 0.06 1.02 0.32
C ASP A 52 0.46 -0.42 0.65
N LEU A 53 1.64 -0.61 1.26
CA LEU A 53 2.16 -1.93 1.60
C LEU A 53 1.50 -2.50 2.86
N LEU A 54 1.48 -1.74 3.96
CA LEU A 54 0.94 -2.22 5.24
C LEU A 54 -0.56 -2.49 5.16
N GLY A 55 -1.29 -1.67 4.39
CA GLY A 55 -2.72 -1.88 4.14
C GLY A 55 -3.00 -3.19 3.39
N VAL A 56 -2.15 -3.57 2.44
CA VAL A 56 -2.23 -4.87 1.76
C VAL A 56 -1.85 -6.00 2.71
N LEU A 57 -0.68 -5.90 3.35
CA LEU A 57 -0.15 -6.94 4.24
C LEU A 57 -1.08 -7.23 5.41
N ALA A 58 -1.91 -6.26 5.84
CA ALA A 58 -2.88 -6.47 6.92
C ALA A 58 -3.77 -7.71 6.70
N GLY A 59 -4.16 -8.00 5.46
CA GLY A 59 -5.02 -9.13 5.09
C GLY A 59 -4.44 -10.10 4.05
N HIS A 60 -3.19 -9.92 3.62
CA HIS A 60 -2.59 -10.76 2.58
C HIS A 60 -2.16 -12.13 3.12
N PRO A 61 -2.42 -13.25 2.42
CA PRO A 61 -1.96 -14.58 2.84
C PRO A 61 -0.43 -14.68 3.00
N ARG A 62 0.31 -13.93 2.16
CA ARG A 62 1.77 -13.86 2.20
C ARG A 62 2.35 -12.88 3.22
N ARG A 63 1.54 -12.34 4.14
CA ARG A 63 1.99 -11.37 5.16
C ARG A 63 3.22 -11.86 5.93
N SER A 64 3.27 -13.14 6.29
CA SER A 64 4.37 -13.74 7.06
C SER A 64 5.67 -13.88 6.28
N ASP A 65 5.63 -13.72 4.96
CA ASP A 65 6.81 -13.90 4.11
C ASP A 65 7.59 -12.59 3.95
N VAL A 66 6.98 -11.43 4.29
CA VAL A 66 7.49 -10.07 4.03
C VAL A 66 8.04 -9.43 5.30
#